data_AF-A0AAD4XJZ8-F1
#
_entry.id   AF-A0AAD4XJZ8-F1
#
_cell.length_a   1.000
_cell.length_b   1.000
_cell.length_c   1.000
_cell.angle_alpha   90.00
_cell.angle_beta   90.00
_cell.angle_gamma   90.00
#
_symmetry.space_group_name_H-M   'P 1'
#
loop_
_entity.id
_entity.type
_entity.pdbx_description
1 polymer ?
#
loop_
_entity_poly.entity_id
_entity_poly.type
_entity_poly.pdbx_seq_one_letter_code
_entity_poly.pdbx_strand_id
1 'polypeptide(L)' 'ADNVIMCSATAINVLTESGWHYLACQRCSKKVLGEDGDLWCTKCETKIEMRTA' A
#
# COMPACT_ATOMS: atom_id res chain seq x y z
N ALA A 1 -20.16 6.02 -17.26
CA ALA A 1 -20.35 7.42 -16.87
C ALA A 1 -19.63 7.61 -15.55
N ASP A 2 -18.53 8.35 -15.56
CA ASP A 2 -17.70 8.52 -14.37
C ASP A 2 -18.25 9.68 -13.54
N ASN A 3 -18.78 9.37 -12.36
CA ASN A 3 -19.33 10.36 -11.43
C ASN A 3 -18.18 10.99 -10.63
N VAL A 4 -17.39 11.86 -11.26
CA VAL A 4 -16.28 12.57 -10.62
C VAL A 4 -16.76 13.89 -10.01
N ILE A 5 -16.49 14.08 -8.72
CA ILE A 5 -16.74 15.34 -8.00
C ILE A 5 -15.40 15.99 -7.68
N MET A 6 -15.24 17.27 -8.06
CA MET A 6 -14.05 18.07 -7.74
C MET A 6 -14.36 19.03 -6.58
N CYS A 7 -13.45 19.15 -5.61
CA CYS A 7 -13.61 20.00 -4.43
C CYS A 7 -12.30 20.73 -4.10
N SER A 8 -12.42 21.97 -3.62
CA SER A 8 -11.33 22.76 -3.05
C SER A 8 -11.53 22.90 -1.55
N ALA A 9 -10.59 22.39 -0.74
CA ALA A 9 -10.67 22.38 0.72
C ALA A 9 -9.28 22.39 1.37
N THR A 10 -9.21 22.76 2.65
CA THR A 10 -7.98 22.69 3.45
C THR A 10 -7.95 21.41 4.26
N ALA A 11 -6.88 20.62 4.14
CA ALA A 11 -6.66 19.46 5.00
C ALA A 11 -6.30 19.93 6.42
N ILE A 12 -7.11 19.55 7.41
CA ILE A 12 -6.93 19.99 8.81
C ILE A 12 -6.25 18.96 9.70
N ASN A 13 -6.40 17.67 9.39
CA ASN A 13 -5.86 16.56 10.16
C ASN A 13 -5.59 15.36 9.24
N VAL A 14 -4.58 14.57 9.58
CA VAL A 14 -4.30 13.26 8.98
C VAL A 14 -4.46 12.23 10.08
N LEU A 15 -5.32 11.23 9.88
CA LEU A 15 -5.40 10.10 10.79
C LEU A 15 -4.09 9.31 10.65
N THR A 16 -3.36 9.06 11.72
CA THR A 16 -2.06 8.35 11.62
C THR A 16 -2.16 6.89 12.07
N GLU A 17 -3.16 6.55 12.88
CA GLU A 17 -3.25 5.28 13.59
C GLU A 17 -3.84 4.11 12.76
N SER A 18 -4.21 4.33 11.49
CA SER A 18 -4.97 3.32 10.75
C SER A 18 -4.58 3.20 9.28
N GLY A 19 -3.79 2.18 8.94
CA GLY A 19 -3.84 1.52 7.61
C GLY A 19 -3.53 2.37 6.37
N TRP A 20 -3.02 3.59 6.51
CA TRP A 20 -2.71 4.49 5.38
C TRP A 20 -1.64 3.97 4.44
N HIS A 21 -0.82 3.05 4.93
CA HIS A 21 0.23 2.42 4.17
C HIS A 21 0.09 0.91 4.28
N TYR A 22 0.53 0.24 3.21
CA TYR A 22 0.69 -1.19 3.15
C TYR A 22 1.96 -1.49 2.39
N LEU A 23 2.57 -2.63 2.71
CA LEU A 23 3.70 -3.11 1.95
C LEU A 23 3.20 -3.59 0.59
N ALA A 24 3.88 -3.16 -0.47
CA ALA A 24 3.52 -3.46 -1.85
C ALA A 24 4.71 -4.08 -2.59
N CYS A 25 4.41 -4.95 -3.54
CA CYS A 25 5.42 -5.50 -4.44
C CYS A 25 5.96 -4.38 -5.34
N GLN A 26 7.28 -4.17 -5.35
CA GLN A 26 7.95 -3.15 -6.17
C GLN A 26 7.72 -3.33 -7.69
N ARG A 27 7.40 -4.55 -8.14
CA ARG A 27 7.17 -4.85 -9.57
C ARG A 27 5.75 -4.62 -10.03
N CYS A 28 4.75 -4.89 -9.18
CA CYS A 28 3.34 -4.92 -9.61
C CYS A 28 2.40 -4.08 -8.73
N SER A 29 2.94 -3.40 -7.71
CA SER A 29 2.23 -2.56 -6.74
C SER A 29 1.10 -3.25 -5.95
N LYS A 30 0.91 -4.56 -6.13
CA LYS A 30 -0.05 -5.35 -5.37
C LYS A 30 0.40 -5.40 -3.91
N LYS A 31 -0.55 -5.19 -3.00
CA LYS A 31 -0.34 -5.42 -1.56
C LYS A 31 0.22 -6.83 -1.35
N VAL A 32 1.33 -6.90 -0.62
CA VAL A 32 1.91 -8.19 -0.22
C VAL A 32 1.22 -8.68 1.05
N LEU A 33 1.11 -10.00 1.16
CA LEU A 33 0.61 -10.68 2.34
C LEU A 33 1.80 -11.41 2.94
N GLY A 34 1.95 -11.29 4.25
CA GLY A 34 2.98 -12.02 4.98
C GLY A 34 2.53 -12.23 6.41
N GLU A 35 2.61 -13.47 6.86
CA GLU A 35 2.61 -13.83 8.28
C GLU A 35 4.08 -13.92 8.72
N ASP A 36 4.39 -13.57 9.97
CA ASP A 36 5.69 -13.80 10.60
C ASP A 36 6.93 -13.28 9.85
N GLY A 37 6.80 -12.15 9.14
CA GLY A 37 7.92 -11.44 8.52
C GLY A 37 8.25 -11.85 7.08
N ASP A 38 7.59 -12.88 6.54
CA ASP A 38 7.78 -13.32 5.15
C ASP A 38 6.82 -12.62 4.19
N LEU A 39 7.28 -11.53 3.57
CA LEU A 39 6.50 -10.81 2.57
C LEU A 39 6.50 -11.55 1.22
N TRP A 40 5.32 -12.06 0.82
CA TRP A 40 5.15 -12.74 -0.47
C TRP A 40 4.23 -11.96 -1.42
N CYS A 41 4.65 -11.86 -2.68
CA CYS A 41 3.78 -11.36 -3.74
C CYS A 41 3.17 -12.52 -4.53
N THR A 42 1.86 -12.73 -4.37
CA THR A 42 1.12 -13.77 -5.10
C THR A 42 1.00 -13.53 -6.61
N LYS A 43 1.14 -12.28 -7.08
CA LYS A 43 1.06 -11.96 -8.51
C LYS A 43 2.37 -12.19 -9.25
N CYS A 44 3.49 -11.96 -8.58
CA CYS A 44 4.83 -12.11 -9.17
C CYS A 44 5.51 -13.41 -8.74
N GLU A 45 4.85 -14.22 -7.90
CA GLU A 45 5.37 -15.48 -7.34
C GLU A 45 6.80 -15.32 -6.80
N THR A 46 7.02 -14.24 -6.04
CA THR A 46 8.34 -13.87 -5.52
C THR A 46 8.26 -13.38 -4.08
N LYS A 47 9.30 -13.72 -3.32
CA LYS A 47 9.57 -13.14 -2.00
C LYS A 47 10.00 -11.69 -2.19
N ILE A 48 9.52 -10.81 -1.30
CA ILE A 48 9.94 -9.42 -1.24
C ILE A 48 10.90 -9.26 -0.07
N GLU A 49 12.13 -8.90 -0.38
CA GLU A 49 13.09 -8.49 0.63
C GLU A 49 12.79 -7.05 1.05
N MET A 50 12.62 -6.82 2.35
CA MET A 50 12.61 -5.46 2.87
C MET A 50 14.05 -4.95 2.82
N ARG A 51 14.32 -3.94 2.00
CA ARG A 51 15.56 -3.17 2.15
C ARG A 51 15.43 -2.39 3.45
N THR A 52 16.13 -2.83 4.49
CA THR A 52 16.40 -1.99 5.66
C THR A 52 17.19 -0.77 5.18
N ALA A 53 16.63 0.42 5.44
CA ALA A 53 17.31 1.69 5.23
C ALA A 53 18.46 1.87 6.24
#